data_AF-A0A2R7SKE7-F1
#
_entry.id   AF-A0A2R7SKE7-F1
#
_cell.length_a   1.000
_cell.length_b   1.000
_cell.length_c   1.000
_cell.angle_alpha   90.00
_cell.angle_beta   90.00
_cell.angle_gamma   90.00
#
_symmetry.space_group_name_H-M   'P 1'
#
loop_
_entity.id
_entity.type
_entity.pdbx_description
1 polymer ?
#
loop_
_entity_poly.entity_id
_entity_poly.type
_entity_poly.pdbx_seq_one_letter_code
_entity_poly.pdbx_strand_id
1 'polypeptide(L)' 'AQDRPYKPGKPLSEALRILSRMAREQHLDAELFDLFLRSGACMAYAQRFMPPELIDVNDVSAYLA' A
#
# COMPACT_ATOMS: atom_id res chain seq x y z
N ALA A 1 -3.42 3.65 -12.95
CA ALA A 1 -3.71 3.21 -14.33
C ALA A 1 -4.58 1.97 -14.28
N GLN A 2 -5.90 2.16 -14.41
CA GLN A 2 -6.95 1.13 -14.52
C GLN A 2 -7.02 0.59 -15.98
N ASP A 3 -5.90 0.50 -16.67
CA ASP A 3 -5.85 0.40 -18.14
C ASP A 3 -5.77 -1.04 -18.68
N ARG A 4 -6.10 -2.05 -17.85
CA ARG A 4 -6.08 -3.46 -18.27
C ARG A 4 -7.38 -4.16 -17.89
N PRO A 5 -8.32 -4.36 -18.84
CA PRO A 5 -9.61 -4.98 -18.56
C PRO A 5 -9.56 -6.44 -18.06
N TYR A 6 -8.40 -7.10 -18.10
CA TYR A 6 -8.24 -8.52 -17.77
C TYR A 6 -7.44 -8.81 -16.50
N LYS A 7 -6.84 -7.80 -15.85
CA LYS A 7 -6.01 -8.05 -14.67
C LYS A 7 -6.63 -7.37 -13.45
N PRO A 8 -7.17 -8.13 -12.49
CA PRO A 8 -7.63 -7.54 -11.25
C PRO A 8 -6.47 -6.76 -10.62
N GLY A 9 -6.79 -5.58 -10.08
CA GLY A 9 -5.83 -4.78 -9.33
C GLY A 9 -5.27 -5.60 -8.16
N LYS A 10 -4.06 -5.26 -7.72
CA LYS A 10 -3.49 -5.89 -6.53
C LYS A 10 -4.28 -5.46 -5.30
N PRO A 11 -4.59 -6.37 -4.36
CA PRO A 11 -5.08 -6.00 -3.04
C PRO A 11 -4.10 -5.05 -2.35
N LEU A 12 -4.62 -4.19 -1.48
CA LEU A 12 -3.83 -3.24 -0.72
C LEU A 12 -2.78 -3.96 0.13
N SER A 13 -3.13 -5.10 0.74
CA SER A 13 -2.19 -5.93 1.49
C SER A 13 -0.97 -6.37 0.65
N GLU A 14 -1.19 -6.76 -0.60
CA GLU A 14 -0.13 -7.22 -1.50
C GLU A 14 0.78 -6.04 -1.88
N ALA A 15 0.21 -4.88 -2.19
CA ALA A 15 0.98 -3.68 -2.49
C ALA A 15 1.84 -3.25 -1.29
N LEU A 16 1.27 -3.25 -0.07
CA LEU A 16 1.97 -2.89 1.16
C LEU A 16 3.12 -3.88 1.48
N ARG A 17 2.93 -5.18 1.26
CA ARG A 17 4.01 -6.17 1.40
C ARG A 17 5.17 -5.92 0.45
N ILE A 18 4.88 -5.56 -0.80
CA ILE A 18 5.92 -5.25 -1.80
C ILE A 18 6.67 -3.99 -1.37
N LEU A 19 5.96 -2.92 -0.98
CA LEU A 19 6.59 -1.67 -0.56
C LEU A 19 7.42 -1.84 0.72
N SER A 20 6.92 -2.58 1.70
CA SER A 20 7.65 -2.91 2.93
C SER A 20 8.93 -3.69 2.63
N ARG A 21 8.87 -4.65 1.69
CA ARG A 21 10.07 -5.36 1.22
C ARG A 21 11.06 -4.42 0.52
N MET A 22 10.58 -3.52 -0.34
CA MET A 22 11.44 -2.54 -1.02
C MET A 22 12.11 -1.58 -0.03
N ALA A 23 11.42 -1.18 1.04
CA ALA A 23 11.99 -0.38 2.12
C ALA A 23 13.13 -1.14 2.82
N ARG A 24 12.91 -2.42 3.14
CA ARG A 24 13.95 -3.28 3.76
C ARG A 24 15.13 -3.55 2.86
N GLU A 25 14.91 -3.66 1.55
CA GLU A 25 15.96 -3.83 0.53
C GLU A 25 16.65 -2.51 0.14
N GLN A 26 16.34 -1.39 0.82
CA GLN A 26 16.89 -0.06 0.55
C GLN A 26 16.60 0.48 -0.85
N HIS A 27 15.58 -0.07 -1.53
CA HIS A 27 15.05 0.45 -2.79
C HIS A 27 14.04 1.59 -2.58
N LEU A 28 13.53 1.72 -1.35
CA LEU A 28 12.63 2.77 -0.90
C LEU A 28 13.15 3.28 0.46
N ASP A 29 13.00 4.58 0.71
CA ASP A 29 13.32 5.15 2.02
C ASP A 29 12.34 4.61 3.07
N ALA A 30 12.88 3.90 4.07
CA ALA A 30 12.11 3.25 5.11
C ALA A 30 11.42 4.26 6.04
N GLU A 31 12.08 5.37 6.39
CA GLU A 31 11.49 6.39 7.27
C GLU A 31 10.35 7.12 6.58
N LEU A 32 10.51 7.44 5.29
CA LEU A 32 9.44 8.04 4.49
C LEU A 32 8.25 7.08 4.32
N PHE A 33 8.52 5.79 4.10
CA PHE A 33 7.47 4.78 4.00
C PHE A 33 6.71 4.64 5.33
N ASP A 34 7.43 4.57 6.45
CA ASP A 34 6.83 4.53 7.79
C ASP A 34 5.98 5.78 8.06
N LEU A 35 6.46 6.97 7.70
CA LEU A 35 5.70 8.22 7.80
C LEU A 35 4.41 8.17 6.97
N PHE A 36 4.48 7.63 5.75
CA PHE A 36 3.33 7.48 4.86
C PHE A 36 2.25 6.56 5.46
N LEU A 37 2.65 5.47 6.13
CA LEU A 37 1.72 4.57 6.81
C LEU A 37 1.15 5.20 8.09
N ARG A 38 2.01 5.74 8.96
CA ARG A 38 1.62 6.33 10.26
C ARG A 38 0.74 7.56 10.13
N SER A 39 0.91 8.35 9.07
CA SER A 39 0.08 9.51 8.80
C SER A 39 -1.36 9.16 8.39
N GLY A 40 -1.65 7.90 8.09
CA GLY A 40 -2.94 7.47 7.54
C GLY A 40 -3.15 7.90 6.08
N ALA A 41 -2.17 8.58 5.47
CA ALA A 41 -2.24 9.02 4.08
C ALA A 41 -2.45 7.84 3.13
N CYS A 42 -1.84 6.70 3.42
CA CYS A 42 -2.05 5.45 2.69
C CYS A 42 -3.53 5.04 2.64
N MET A 43 -4.19 4.97 3.81
CA MET A 43 -5.59 4.56 3.90
C MET A 43 -6.54 5.59 3.28
N ALA A 44 -6.28 6.89 3.51
CA ALA A 44 -7.06 7.95 2.89
C ALA A 44 -6.97 7.91 1.35
N TYR A 45 -5.78 7.63 0.83
CA TYR A 45 -5.57 7.45 -0.61
C TYR A 45 -6.28 6.20 -1.13
N ALA A 46 -6.13 5.07 -0.45
CA ALA A 46 -6.78 3.81 -0.85
C ALA A 46 -8.31 3.97 -0.88
N GLN A 47 -8.92 4.54 0.17
CA GLN A 47 -10.36 4.77 0.23
C GLN A 47 -10.87 5.71 -0.87
N ARG A 48 -10.05 6.69 -1.28
CA ARG A 48 -10.44 7.67 -2.30
C ARG A 48 -10.29 7.15 -3.73
N PHE A 49 -9.32 6.29 -3.99
CA PHE A 49 -8.90 5.94 -5.36
C PHE A 49 -8.94 4.45 -5.68
N MET A 50 -9.07 3.57 -4.68
CA MET A 50 -9.17 2.12 -4.90
C MET A 50 -10.62 1.63 -4.78
N PRO A 51 -11.02 0.64 -5.59
CA PRO A 51 -12.22 -0.13 -5.35
C PRO A 51 -12.24 -0.72 -3.94
N PRO A 52 -13.36 -0.68 -3.19
CA PRO A 52 -13.45 -1.24 -1.84
C PRO A 52 -13.05 -2.71 -1.74
N GLU A 53 -13.34 -3.50 -2.78
CA GLU A 53 -12.95 -4.91 -2.92
C GLU A 53 -11.43 -5.16 -2.91
N LEU A 54 -10.61 -4.14 -3.23
CA LEU A 54 -9.16 -4.22 -3.16
C LEU A 54 -8.59 -3.69 -1.84
N ILE A 55 -9.42 -3.09 -0.98
CA ILE A 55 -9.02 -2.58 0.33
C ILE A 55 -9.27 -3.69 1.37
N ASP A 56 -8.36 -4.67 1.40
CA ASP A 56 -8.43 -5.85 2.26
C ASP A 56 -7.71 -5.68 3.61
N VAL A 57 -7.26 -4.46 3.90
CA VAL A 57 -6.48 -4.11 5.10
C VAL A 57 -7.11 -2.90 5.78
N ASN A 58 -7.35 -3.01 7.08
CA ASN A 58 -7.80 -1.89 7.92
C ASN A 58 -6.71 -1.36 8.86
N ASP A 59 -5.64 -2.15 9.08
CA ASP A 59 -4.50 -1.77 9.91
C ASP A 59 -3.20 -1.97 9.13
N VAL A 60 -2.50 -0.87 8.88
CA VAL A 60 -1.25 -0.85 8.11
C VAL A 60 0.00 -1.00 8.99
N SER A 61 -0.16 -1.05 10.32
CA SER A 61 0.94 -1.12 11.28
C SER A 61 1.80 -2.38 11.12
N ALA A 62 1.21 -3.46 10.60
CA ALA A 62 1.90 -4.71 10.31
C ALA A 62 2.95 -4.62 9.17
N TYR A 63 2.99 -3.50 8.44
CA TYR A 63 3.88 -3.31 7.29
C TYR A 63 5.01 -2.30 7.53
N LEU A 64 5.08 -1.70 8.73
CA LEU A 64 6.19 -0.80 9.12
C LEU A 64 7.55 -1.53 8.99
N ALA A 65 8.58 -0.78 8.58
CA ALA A 65 9.88 -1.32 8.16
C ALA A 65 10.78 -1.76 9.33
#